data_AF-A0A4R3VIV1-F1
#
_entry.id   AF-A0A4R3VIV1-F1
#
_cell.length_a   1.000
_cell.length_b   1.000
_cell.length_c   1.000
_cell.angle_alpha   90.00
_cell.angle_beta   90.00
_cell.angle_gamma   90.00
#
_symmetry.space_group_name_H-M   'P 1'
#
loop_
_entity.id
_entity.type
_entity.pdbx_description
1 polymer ?
#
loop_
_entity_poly.entity_id
_entity_poly.type
_entity_poly.pdbx_seq_one_letter_code
_entity_poly.pdbx_strand_id
1 'polypeptide(L)'
;MRYLKLKTRDPIYLPILDKLIQEAKSSSETERLILYNLSRSLTQDLTENQYKIIINEIVNYYENYRRRWDNSKEKENQFKSWVIQQTMLRSYFIKGIFLDDIRNPNDVKVYLPEKEQIKYLCRDWVVVRSFSEFKTYVENNEIPTHISLDHDLGCNEYAEEYPSGYHACKWLAHYLRKKEPFGLPIVLCHSQNPIGKENIEYYWDNFLKSKKIIKL
;
A
#
# COMPACT_ATOMS: atom_id res chain seq x y z
N MET A 1 5.22 24.21 3.90
CA MET A 1 4.67 22.86 4.11
C MET A 1 3.21 22.98 4.53
N ARG A 2 2.26 22.63 3.66
CA ARG A 2 0.83 22.60 4.01
C ARG A 2 0.56 21.30 4.77
N TYR A 3 0.36 21.40 6.08
CA TYR A 3 -0.19 20.29 6.86
C TYR A 3 -1.54 19.91 6.25
N LEU A 4 -1.66 18.68 5.76
CA LEU A 4 -2.93 18.08 5.38
C LEU A 4 -3.83 18.12 6.62
N LYS A 5 -4.83 19.02 6.62
CA LYS A 5 -5.95 18.94 7.56
C LYS A 5 -6.69 17.64 7.23
N LEU A 6 -6.42 16.58 7.98
CA LEU A 6 -7.22 15.38 7.99
C LEU A 6 -8.65 15.80 8.34
N LYS A 7 -9.58 15.73 7.38
CA LYS A 7 -11.02 15.87 7.65
C LYS A 7 -11.36 14.88 8.76
N THR A 8 -11.91 15.37 9.87
CA THR A 8 -12.48 14.53 10.92
C THR A 8 -13.66 13.77 10.30
N ARG A 9 -13.45 12.49 9.98
CA ARG A 9 -14.52 11.57 9.60
C ARG A 9 -15.28 11.17 10.86
N ASP A 10 -16.58 10.92 10.74
CA ASP A 10 -17.37 10.30 11.81
C ASP A 10 -16.67 9.01 12.27
N PRO A 11 -16.66 8.70 13.58
CA PRO A 11 -16.00 7.50 14.08
C PRO A 11 -16.65 6.26 13.46
N ILE A 12 -15.89 5.57 12.63
CA ILE A 12 -16.28 4.29 12.05
C ILE A 12 -16.21 3.25 13.16
N TYR A 13 -17.28 2.49 13.35
CA TYR A 13 -17.31 1.41 14.32
C TYR A 13 -16.48 0.21 13.81
N LEU A 14 -15.44 -0.16 14.57
CA LEU A 14 -14.47 -1.20 14.22
C LEU A 14 -14.39 -2.22 15.38
N PRO A 15 -15.40 -3.11 15.53
CA PRO A 15 -15.56 -3.95 16.72
C PRO A 15 -14.36 -4.83 17.07
N ILE A 16 -13.67 -5.37 16.06
CA ILE A 16 -12.49 -6.21 16.27
C ILE A 16 -11.33 -5.34 16.77
N LEU A 17 -11.11 -4.19 16.15
CA LEU A 17 -10.08 -3.25 16.62
C LEU A 17 -10.36 -2.72 18.02
N ASP A 18 -11.61 -2.37 18.30
CA ASP A 18 -12.03 -1.87 19.61
C ASP A 18 -11.78 -2.91 20.70
N LYS A 19 -12.10 -4.19 20.43
CA LYS A 19 -11.75 -5.32 21.30
C LYS A 19 -10.24 -5.42 21.52
N LEU A 20 -9.44 -5.39 20.44
CA LEU A 20 -7.97 -5.46 20.53
C LEU A 20 -7.38 -4.29 21.32
N ILE A 21 -7.91 -3.08 21.17
CA ILE A 21 -7.49 -1.90 21.94
C ILE A 21 -7.77 -2.09 23.44
N GLN A 22 -8.91 -2.69 23.79
CA GLN A 22 -9.25 -2.99 25.19
C GLN A 22 -8.31 -4.03 25.79
N GLU A 23 -8.01 -5.09 25.05
CA GLU A 23 -7.10 -6.16 25.44
C GLU A 23 -5.65 -5.65 25.58
N ALA A 24 -5.20 -4.76 24.69
CA ALA A 24 -3.84 -4.23 24.68
C ALA A 24 -3.52 -3.24 25.80
N LYS A 25 -4.46 -2.93 26.71
CA LYS A 25 -4.21 -2.05 27.87
C LYS A 25 -3.07 -2.56 28.76
N SER A 26 -2.87 -3.87 28.84
CA SER A 26 -1.76 -4.53 29.55
C SER A 26 -0.56 -4.87 28.66
N SER A 27 -0.62 -4.58 27.35
CA SER A 27 0.43 -4.88 26.38
C SER A 27 1.53 -3.81 26.31
N SER A 28 2.53 -4.05 25.47
CA SER A 28 3.62 -3.10 25.21
C SER A 28 3.12 -1.73 24.74
N GLU A 29 3.85 -0.66 25.05
CA GLU A 29 3.56 0.68 24.52
C GLU A 29 3.58 0.72 22.98
N THR A 30 4.46 -0.06 22.35
CA THR A 30 4.57 -0.15 20.88
C THR A 30 3.25 -0.64 20.27
N GLU A 31 2.70 -1.72 20.82
CA GLU A 31 1.44 -2.30 20.35
C GLU A 31 0.26 -1.34 20.53
N ARG A 32 0.17 -0.67 21.68
CA ARG A 32 -0.84 0.37 21.93
C ARG A 32 -0.76 1.53 20.92
N LEU A 33 0.46 1.98 20.59
CA LEU A 33 0.67 3.01 19.57
C LEU A 33 0.24 2.54 18.18
N ILE A 34 0.51 1.29 17.82
CA ILE A 34 0.09 0.71 16.53
C ILE A 34 -1.44 0.68 16.43
N LEU A 35 -2.11 0.11 17.44
CA LEU A 35 -3.58 0.02 17.47
C LEU A 35 -4.24 1.41 17.43
N TYR A 36 -3.66 2.39 18.14
CA TYR A 36 -4.14 3.78 18.07
C TYR A 36 -3.98 4.42 16.69
N ASN A 37 -2.88 4.12 15.97
CA ASN A 37 -2.72 4.61 14.59
C ASN A 37 -3.70 3.93 13.62
N LEU A 38 -3.98 2.64 13.81
CA LEU A 38 -4.98 1.90 13.04
C LEU A 38 -6.38 2.50 13.21
N SER A 39 -6.80 2.80 14.44
CA SER A 39 -8.16 3.31 14.71
C SER A 39 -8.43 4.67 14.08
N ARG A 40 -7.39 5.45 13.81
CA ARG A 40 -7.49 6.76 13.16
C ARG A 40 -7.41 6.72 11.64
N SER A 41 -6.97 5.60 11.07
CA SER A 41 -6.60 5.52 9.65
C SER A 41 -7.46 4.53 8.86
N LEU A 42 -7.95 3.48 9.51
CA LEU A 42 -8.79 2.48 8.86
C LEU A 42 -10.17 3.02 8.52
N THR A 43 -10.71 2.52 7.40
CA THR A 43 -12.06 2.84 6.91
C THR A 43 -13.02 1.65 6.99
N GLN A 44 -12.50 0.48 7.35
CA GLN A 44 -13.22 -0.75 7.55
C GLN A 44 -12.44 -1.60 8.55
N ASP A 45 -13.13 -2.56 9.17
CA ASP A 45 -12.48 -3.49 10.09
C ASP A 45 -11.68 -4.56 9.32
N LEU A 46 -10.70 -5.14 10.01
CA LEU A 46 -9.86 -6.23 9.52
C LEU A 46 -10.11 -7.48 10.35
N THR A 47 -9.66 -8.64 9.85
CA THR A 47 -9.70 -9.86 10.66
C THR A 47 -8.68 -9.80 11.80
N GLU A 48 -8.90 -10.55 12.88
CA GLU A 48 -7.93 -10.63 13.99
C GLU A 48 -6.53 -11.05 13.50
N ASN A 49 -6.46 -11.94 12.50
CA ASN A 49 -5.19 -12.38 11.93
C ASN A 49 -4.50 -11.27 11.12
N GLN A 50 -5.26 -10.49 10.35
CA GLN A 50 -4.72 -9.32 9.64
C GLN A 50 -4.13 -8.29 10.60
N TYR A 51 -4.81 -8.00 11.71
CA TYR A 51 -4.25 -7.14 12.76
C TYR A 51 -2.96 -7.71 13.35
N LYS A 52 -2.94 -9.00 13.70
CA LYS A 52 -1.73 -9.66 14.23
C LYS A 52 -0.56 -9.56 13.25
N ILE A 53 -0.79 -9.73 11.96
CA ILE A 53 0.24 -9.57 10.92
C ILE A 53 0.79 -8.13 10.94
N ILE A 54 -0.09 -7.11 10.88
CA ILE A 54 0.33 -5.70 10.88
C ILE A 54 1.13 -5.36 12.13
N ILE A 55 0.63 -5.76 13.31
CA ILE A 55 1.29 -5.50 14.59
C ILE A 55 2.68 -6.13 14.59
N ASN A 56 2.79 -7.41 14.22
CA ASN A 56 4.08 -8.11 14.20
C ASN A 56 5.06 -7.48 13.20
N GLU A 57 4.60 -7.08 12.00
CA GLU A 57 5.44 -6.42 11.00
C GLU A 57 6.00 -5.09 11.52
N ILE A 58 5.16 -4.25 12.14
CA ILE A 58 5.58 -2.94 12.66
C ILE A 58 6.43 -3.06 13.92
N VAL A 59 6.10 -3.98 14.83
CA VAL A 59 6.95 -4.27 16.00
C VAL A 59 8.32 -4.73 15.54
N ASN A 60 8.41 -5.70 14.62
CA ASN A 60 9.68 -6.20 14.12
C ASN A 60 10.49 -5.10 13.40
N TYR A 61 9.81 -4.25 12.62
CA TYR A 61 10.47 -3.10 12.00
C TYR A 61 11.08 -2.16 13.05
N TYR A 62 10.29 -1.78 14.06
CA TYR A 62 10.75 -0.86 15.10
C TYR A 62 11.88 -1.47 15.94
N GLU A 63 11.80 -2.76 16.25
CA GLU A 63 12.86 -3.48 16.97
C GLU A 63 14.17 -3.53 16.17
N ASN A 64 14.10 -3.74 14.87
CA ASN A 64 15.28 -3.70 13.99
C ASN A 64 15.82 -2.29 13.82
N TYR A 65 14.96 -1.29 13.72
CA TYR A 65 15.35 0.12 13.74
C TYR A 65 16.11 0.43 15.05
N ARG A 66 15.51 0.13 16.20
CA ARG A 66 16.12 0.33 17.52
C ARG A 66 17.53 -0.27 17.60
N ARG A 67 17.68 -1.56 17.25
CA ARG A 67 18.99 -2.25 17.27
C ARG A 67 20.07 -1.57 16.44
N ARG A 68 19.71 -0.92 15.32
CA ARG A 68 20.67 -0.25 14.43
C ARG A 68 21.11 1.13 14.95
N TRP A 69 20.32 1.76 15.82
CA TRP A 69 20.51 3.16 16.23
C TRP A 69 20.72 3.34 17.77
N ASP A 70 20.89 2.25 18.53
CA ASP A 70 20.98 2.17 20.02
C ASP A 70 22.25 2.78 20.68
N ASN A 71 23.01 3.64 20.00
CA ASN A 71 24.19 4.27 20.61
C ASN A 71 23.86 5.49 21.51
N SER A 72 22.57 5.84 21.71
CA SER A 72 22.16 6.91 22.65
C SER A 72 20.78 6.66 23.27
N LYS A 73 20.73 5.91 24.38
CA LYS A 73 19.52 5.49 25.10
C LYS A 73 18.55 6.61 25.53
N GLU A 74 18.96 7.88 25.55
CA GLU A 74 18.14 9.00 26.07
C GLU A 74 17.33 9.77 25.03
N LYS A 75 17.70 9.74 23.73
CA LYS A 75 16.96 10.48 22.68
C LYS A 75 15.88 9.64 21.97
N GLU A 76 15.86 8.33 22.18
CA GLU A 76 15.08 7.38 21.36
C GLU A 76 13.59 7.28 21.71
N ASN A 77 13.24 7.30 23.01
CA ASN A 77 11.83 7.31 23.44
C ASN A 77 11.05 8.50 22.85
N GLN A 78 11.74 9.59 22.53
CA GLN A 78 11.11 10.79 21.96
C GLN A 78 10.59 10.58 20.53
N PHE A 79 11.19 9.68 19.74
CA PHE A 79 10.84 9.49 18.33
C PHE A 79 10.11 8.19 18.01
N LYS A 80 9.98 7.26 18.98
CA LYS A 80 9.27 5.98 18.78
C LYS A 80 7.91 6.14 18.10
N SER A 81 7.07 7.03 18.61
CA SER A 81 5.75 7.32 18.05
C SER A 81 5.85 7.80 16.60
N TRP A 82 6.78 8.71 16.30
CA TRP A 82 7.01 9.21 14.95
C TRP A 82 7.50 8.10 14.01
N VAL A 83 8.46 7.27 14.42
CA VAL A 83 8.97 6.16 13.60
C VAL A 83 7.84 5.18 13.28
N ILE A 84 7.08 4.74 14.29
CA ILE A 84 5.93 3.84 14.10
C ILE A 84 4.92 4.46 13.15
N GLN A 85 4.53 5.71 13.38
CA GLN A 85 3.56 6.41 12.55
C GLN A 85 4.03 6.54 11.09
N GLN A 86 5.29 6.92 10.86
CA GLN A 86 5.85 7.06 9.51
C GLN A 86 5.93 5.72 8.78
N THR A 87 6.33 4.66 9.49
CA THR A 87 6.36 3.31 8.91
C THR A 87 4.96 2.84 8.55
N MET A 88 3.98 2.99 9.46
CA MET A 88 2.59 2.61 9.19
C MET A 88 1.99 3.41 8.03
N LEU A 89 2.22 4.72 7.99
CA LEU A 89 1.78 5.58 6.90
C LEU A 89 2.31 5.05 5.56
N ARG A 90 3.63 4.85 5.47
CA ARG A 90 4.29 4.38 4.23
C ARG A 90 3.86 2.97 3.82
N SER A 91 3.76 2.06 4.78
CA SER A 91 3.45 0.65 4.51
C SER A 91 1.98 0.42 4.18
N TYR A 92 1.05 1.17 4.81
CA TYR A 92 -0.37 0.84 4.76
C TYR A 92 -1.26 2.00 4.30
N PHE A 93 -1.07 3.22 4.80
CA PHE A 93 -2.10 4.27 4.68
C PHE A 93 -1.90 5.28 3.53
N ILE A 94 -0.73 5.35 2.87
CA ILE A 94 -0.53 6.31 1.77
C ILE A 94 -1.41 5.94 0.57
N LYS A 95 -2.06 6.94 -0.02
CA LYS A 95 -2.89 6.79 -1.22
C LYS A 95 -2.19 6.07 -2.37
N GLY A 96 -2.92 5.19 -3.08
CA GLY A 96 -2.46 4.47 -4.27
C GLY A 96 -3.42 4.57 -5.45
N ILE A 97 -3.03 3.99 -6.59
CA ILE A 97 -3.91 3.78 -7.77
C ILE A 97 -4.18 2.28 -7.96
N PHE A 98 -5.43 1.93 -8.21
CA PHE A 98 -5.89 0.58 -8.50
C PHE A 98 -6.47 0.56 -9.92
N LEU A 99 -5.75 -0.05 -10.87
CA LEU A 99 -6.19 -0.18 -12.26
C LEU A 99 -6.91 -1.51 -12.44
N ASP A 100 -8.23 -1.44 -12.60
CA ASP A 100 -9.10 -2.59 -12.85
C ASP A 100 -10.42 -2.10 -13.48
N ASP A 101 -10.88 -2.79 -14.52
CA ASP A 101 -12.09 -2.44 -15.27
C ASP A 101 -13.38 -2.69 -14.46
N ILE A 102 -13.39 -3.69 -13.58
CA ILE A 102 -14.59 -4.15 -12.87
C ILE A 102 -14.43 -4.05 -11.34
N ARG A 103 -13.34 -4.59 -10.80
CA ARG A 103 -13.15 -4.79 -9.36
C ARG A 103 -12.75 -3.51 -8.65
N ASN A 104 -12.97 -3.51 -7.35
CA ASN A 104 -12.53 -2.54 -6.38
C ASN A 104 -11.56 -3.22 -5.39
N PRO A 105 -10.79 -2.46 -4.61
CA PRO A 105 -9.82 -3.02 -3.68
C PRO A 105 -10.38 -4.03 -2.67
N ASN A 106 -11.68 -3.97 -2.34
CA ASN A 106 -12.31 -4.93 -1.44
C ASN A 106 -12.56 -6.30 -2.08
N ASP A 107 -12.64 -6.39 -3.41
CA ASP A 107 -12.93 -7.65 -4.12
C ASP A 107 -11.77 -8.64 -4.03
N VAL A 108 -10.57 -8.18 -3.70
CA VAL A 108 -9.41 -9.04 -3.46
C VAL A 108 -9.61 -10.01 -2.29
N LYS A 109 -10.57 -9.74 -1.40
CA LYS A 109 -10.93 -10.64 -0.28
C LYS A 109 -11.41 -12.01 -0.77
N VAL A 110 -11.92 -12.08 -2.00
CA VAL A 110 -12.48 -13.29 -2.59
C VAL A 110 -11.39 -14.28 -3.00
N TYR A 111 -10.19 -13.80 -3.34
CA TYR A 111 -9.19 -14.65 -4.02
C TYR A 111 -7.73 -14.44 -3.58
N LEU A 112 -7.39 -13.38 -2.86
CA LEU A 112 -6.06 -13.21 -2.28
C LEU A 112 -6.00 -13.78 -0.87
N PRO A 113 -4.84 -14.34 -0.44
CA PRO A 113 -4.64 -14.74 0.95
C PRO A 113 -4.65 -13.51 1.88
N GLU A 114 -5.09 -13.70 3.14
CA GLU A 114 -5.29 -12.60 4.11
C GLU A 114 -4.10 -11.63 4.22
N LYS A 115 -2.88 -12.16 4.20
CA LYS A 115 -1.65 -11.35 4.26
C LYS A 115 -1.53 -10.39 3.08
N GLU A 116 -1.89 -10.83 1.88
CA GLU A 116 -1.83 -9.98 0.68
C GLU A 116 -2.97 -8.97 0.66
N GLN A 117 -4.15 -9.33 1.17
CA GLN A 117 -5.30 -8.43 1.26
C GLN A 117 -4.97 -7.14 2.04
N ILE A 118 -4.15 -7.22 3.10
CA ILE A 118 -3.75 -6.06 3.94
C ILE A 118 -3.27 -4.88 3.08
N LYS A 119 -2.49 -5.14 2.02
CA LYS A 119 -1.94 -4.12 1.11
C LYS A 119 -3.03 -3.28 0.44
N TYR A 120 -4.21 -3.87 0.27
CA TYR A 120 -5.38 -3.28 -0.38
C TYR A 120 -6.37 -2.70 0.63
N LEU A 121 -6.65 -3.42 1.72
CA LEU A 121 -7.71 -3.05 2.67
C LEU A 121 -7.35 -1.88 3.58
N CYS A 122 -6.06 -1.67 3.84
CA CYS A 122 -5.58 -0.63 4.74
C CYS A 122 -5.27 0.69 4.00
N ARG A 123 -5.56 0.79 2.70
CA ARG A 123 -5.10 1.88 1.86
C ARG A 123 -6.26 2.58 1.17
N ASP A 124 -6.15 3.89 1.02
CA ASP A 124 -7.04 4.65 0.14
C ASP A 124 -6.59 4.52 -1.32
N TRP A 125 -7.46 3.99 -2.18
CA TRP A 125 -7.16 3.76 -3.60
C TRP A 125 -8.00 4.67 -4.47
N VAL A 126 -7.36 5.29 -5.46
CA VAL A 126 -8.09 5.78 -6.63
C VAL A 126 -8.23 4.64 -7.60
N VAL A 127 -9.47 4.27 -7.88
CA VAL A 127 -9.77 3.27 -8.89
C VAL A 127 -9.84 3.95 -10.25
N VAL A 128 -9.10 3.41 -11.21
CA VAL A 128 -9.12 3.82 -12.62
C VAL A 128 -9.52 2.61 -13.45
N ARG A 129 -10.40 2.81 -14.43
CA ARG A 129 -11.10 1.72 -15.13
C ARG A 129 -10.48 1.33 -16.45
N SER A 130 -9.51 2.10 -16.93
CA SER A 130 -8.86 1.83 -18.21
C SER A 130 -7.41 2.30 -18.21
N PHE A 131 -6.62 1.78 -19.15
CA PHE A 131 -5.26 2.26 -19.40
C PHE A 131 -5.21 3.76 -19.68
N SER A 132 -6.23 4.32 -20.35
CA SER A 132 -6.30 5.76 -20.64
C SER A 132 -6.48 6.58 -19.36
N GLU A 133 -7.39 6.17 -18.49
CA GLU A 133 -7.60 6.81 -17.18
C GLU A 133 -6.36 6.70 -16.30
N PHE A 134 -5.69 5.54 -16.30
CA PHE A 134 -4.44 5.34 -15.58
C PHE A 134 -3.37 6.34 -16.01
N LYS A 135 -3.13 6.49 -17.32
CA LYS A 135 -2.17 7.49 -17.83
C LYS A 135 -2.56 8.90 -17.41
N THR A 136 -3.80 9.26 -17.68
CA THR A 136 -4.34 10.60 -17.40
C THR A 136 -4.17 10.95 -15.93
N TYR A 137 -4.44 9.99 -15.03
CA TYR A 137 -4.23 10.21 -13.61
C TYR A 137 -2.74 10.39 -13.28
N VAL A 138 -1.85 9.51 -13.75
CA VAL A 138 -0.40 9.57 -13.45
C VAL A 138 0.27 10.83 -14.04
N GLU A 139 -0.19 11.32 -15.17
CA GLU A 139 0.35 12.53 -15.82
C GLU A 139 -0.09 13.82 -15.11
N ASN A 140 -1.31 13.84 -14.56
CA ASN A 140 -1.90 15.04 -13.96
C ASN A 140 -1.73 15.13 -12.44
N ASN A 141 -1.11 14.13 -11.79
CA ASN A 141 -0.91 14.09 -10.34
C ASN A 141 0.55 13.82 -10.00
N GLU A 142 0.90 13.99 -8.71
CA GLU A 142 2.16 13.44 -8.19
C GLU A 142 2.16 11.92 -8.37
N ILE A 143 3.34 11.35 -8.67
CA ILE A 143 3.49 9.91 -8.85
C ILE A 143 3.06 9.22 -7.55
N PRO A 144 2.02 8.38 -7.58
CA PRO A 144 1.57 7.69 -6.38
C PRO A 144 2.67 6.79 -5.85
N THR A 145 2.77 6.65 -4.54
CA THR A 145 3.76 5.72 -3.95
C THR A 145 3.41 4.26 -4.21
N HIS A 146 2.15 3.94 -4.49
CA HIS A 146 1.66 2.58 -4.71
C HIS A 146 0.72 2.52 -5.89
N ILE A 147 0.94 1.53 -6.74
CA ILE A 147 0.14 1.26 -7.93
C ILE A 147 -0.15 -0.24 -7.95
N SER A 148 -1.40 -0.63 -8.13
CA SER A 148 -1.76 -2.03 -8.36
C SER A 148 -2.46 -2.19 -9.70
N LEU A 149 -2.05 -3.19 -10.46
CA LEU A 149 -2.47 -3.41 -11.84
C LEU A 149 -3.19 -4.75 -11.96
N ASP A 150 -4.39 -4.75 -12.54
CA ASP A 150 -4.93 -5.97 -13.11
C ASP A 150 -4.34 -6.23 -14.49
N HIS A 151 -4.14 -7.49 -14.84
CA HIS A 151 -3.69 -7.85 -16.16
C HIS A 151 -4.77 -7.59 -17.22
N ASP A 152 -5.98 -8.08 -17.00
CA ASP A 152 -7.07 -8.04 -17.97
C ASP A 152 -7.89 -6.77 -17.77
N LEU A 153 -8.16 -6.05 -18.84
CA LEU A 153 -9.01 -4.85 -18.79
C LEU A 153 -10.16 -4.94 -19.78
N GLY A 154 -10.49 -6.17 -20.21
CA GLY A 154 -11.58 -6.48 -21.11
C GLY A 154 -11.24 -6.26 -22.59
N CYS A 155 -12.29 -6.31 -23.39
CA CYS A 155 -12.24 -6.13 -24.85
C CYS A 155 -13.39 -5.24 -25.33
N ASN A 156 -13.28 -4.76 -26.57
CA ASN A 156 -14.36 -4.01 -27.23
C ASN A 156 -15.45 -4.95 -27.78
N GLU A 157 -16.48 -4.36 -28.41
CA GLU A 157 -17.60 -5.09 -29.02
C GLU A 157 -17.20 -6.07 -30.14
N TYR A 158 -15.98 -5.92 -30.69
CA TYR A 158 -15.39 -6.79 -31.70
C TYR A 158 -14.45 -7.86 -31.12
N ALA A 159 -14.45 -8.03 -29.79
CA ALA A 159 -13.55 -8.93 -29.04
C ALA A 159 -12.05 -8.59 -29.19
N GLU A 160 -11.73 -7.34 -29.52
CA GLU A 160 -10.34 -6.86 -29.50
C GLU A 160 -9.96 -6.43 -28.09
N GLU A 161 -8.91 -7.02 -27.54
CA GLU A 161 -8.43 -6.74 -26.19
C GLU A 161 -8.00 -5.27 -26.02
N TYR A 162 -8.43 -4.65 -24.92
CA TYR A 162 -7.93 -3.35 -24.53
C TYR A 162 -6.46 -3.45 -24.06
N PRO A 163 -5.70 -2.34 -24.04
CA PRO A 163 -4.35 -2.33 -23.50
C PRO A 163 -4.34 -2.81 -22.03
N SER A 164 -3.83 -4.02 -21.81
CA SER A 164 -3.72 -4.69 -20.51
C SER A 164 -2.92 -3.92 -19.43
N GLY A 165 -2.99 -4.34 -18.17
CA GLY A 165 -2.12 -3.79 -17.12
C GLY A 165 -0.63 -4.00 -17.37
N TYR A 166 -0.25 -4.97 -18.21
CA TYR A 166 1.12 -5.07 -18.70
C TYR A 166 1.53 -3.86 -19.55
N HIS A 167 0.62 -3.35 -20.39
CA HIS A 167 0.83 -2.10 -21.13
C HIS A 167 0.95 -0.90 -20.18
N ALA A 168 0.12 -0.85 -19.12
CA ALA A 168 0.23 0.15 -18.05
C ALA A 168 1.62 0.12 -17.37
N CYS A 169 2.10 -1.07 -17.00
CA CYS A 169 3.41 -1.26 -16.37
C CYS A 169 4.57 -0.78 -17.27
N LYS A 170 4.58 -1.19 -18.53
CA LYS A 170 5.60 -0.74 -19.52
C LYS A 170 5.58 0.77 -19.71
N TRP A 171 4.38 1.34 -19.89
CA TRP A 171 4.23 2.77 -20.07
C TRP A 171 4.72 3.54 -18.83
N LEU A 172 4.37 3.08 -17.63
CA LEU A 172 4.80 3.67 -16.37
C LEU A 172 6.33 3.66 -16.26
N ALA A 173 6.97 2.52 -16.51
CA ALA A 173 8.43 2.42 -16.46
C ALA A 173 9.11 3.41 -17.43
N HIS A 174 8.59 3.52 -18.66
CA HIS A 174 9.09 4.49 -19.64
C HIS A 174 8.85 5.94 -19.20
N TYR A 175 7.67 6.24 -18.65
CA TYR A 175 7.34 7.57 -18.12
C TYR A 175 8.28 7.97 -16.97
N LEU A 176 8.52 7.07 -16.01
CA LEU A 176 9.41 7.30 -14.87
C LEU A 176 10.88 7.40 -15.28
N ARG A 177 11.30 6.72 -16.37
CA ARG A 177 12.64 6.93 -16.94
C ARG A 177 12.83 8.37 -17.40
N LYS A 178 11.81 8.98 -18.00
CA LYS A 178 11.87 10.36 -18.50
C LYS A 178 11.71 11.41 -17.40
N LYS A 179 10.88 11.12 -16.40
CA LYS A 179 10.57 12.08 -15.31
C LYS A 179 11.61 12.11 -14.20
N GLU A 180 12.37 11.05 -14.01
CA GLU A 180 13.39 10.91 -12.96
C GLU A 180 12.93 11.39 -11.57
N PRO A 181 11.89 10.76 -11.00
CA PRO A 181 11.37 11.17 -9.71
C PRO A 181 12.34 10.84 -8.57
N PHE A 182 12.18 11.54 -7.44
CA PHE A 182 12.95 11.31 -6.22
C PHE A 182 12.75 9.91 -5.61
N GLY A 183 11.64 9.25 -5.94
CA GLY A 183 11.36 7.88 -5.51
C GLY A 183 10.53 7.13 -6.55
N LEU A 184 10.70 5.81 -6.59
CA LEU A 184 9.88 4.94 -7.42
C LEU A 184 8.69 4.38 -6.64
N PRO A 185 7.54 4.15 -7.31
CA PRO A 185 6.41 3.52 -6.69
C PRO A 185 6.69 2.05 -6.36
N ILE A 186 5.97 1.52 -5.38
CA ILE A 186 5.76 0.09 -5.23
C ILE A 186 4.66 -0.30 -6.21
N VAL A 187 4.98 -1.20 -7.15
CA VAL A 187 4.01 -1.78 -8.06
C VAL A 187 3.60 -3.15 -7.56
N LEU A 188 2.30 -3.33 -7.39
CA LEU A 188 1.64 -4.58 -7.02
C LEU A 188 0.86 -5.11 -8.24
N CYS A 189 0.48 -6.38 -8.19
CA CYS A 189 -0.46 -6.95 -9.14
C CYS A 189 -1.53 -7.74 -8.39
N HIS A 190 -2.79 -7.36 -8.59
CA HIS A 190 -3.96 -8.03 -8.00
C HIS A 190 -4.65 -8.97 -8.98
N SER A 191 -4.02 -9.27 -10.12
CA SER A 191 -4.66 -10.09 -11.13
C SER A 191 -4.81 -11.54 -10.74
N GLN A 192 -5.94 -12.10 -11.12
CA GLN A 192 -6.22 -13.53 -11.01
C GLN A 192 -5.60 -14.33 -12.17
N ASN A 193 -5.14 -13.67 -13.23
CA ASN A 193 -4.36 -14.32 -14.29
C ASN A 193 -2.89 -14.50 -13.81
N PRO A 194 -2.45 -15.73 -13.49
CA PRO A 194 -1.12 -15.96 -12.92
C PRO A 194 0.02 -15.60 -13.89
N ILE A 195 -0.14 -15.91 -15.17
CA ILE A 195 0.85 -15.59 -16.21
C ILE A 195 0.93 -14.08 -16.42
N GLY A 196 -0.24 -13.43 -16.48
CA GLY A 196 -0.35 -11.98 -16.59
C GLY A 196 0.30 -11.25 -15.41
N LYS A 197 0.08 -11.76 -14.20
CA LYS A 197 0.69 -11.28 -12.95
C LYS A 197 2.21 -11.43 -12.98
N GLU A 198 2.72 -12.62 -13.28
CA GLU A 198 4.17 -12.88 -13.35
C GLU A 198 4.85 -11.95 -14.35
N ASN A 199 4.25 -11.74 -15.53
CA ASN A 199 4.80 -10.83 -16.54
C ASN A 199 4.90 -9.38 -16.05
N ILE A 200 3.88 -8.88 -15.34
CA ILE A 200 3.89 -7.52 -14.77
C ILE A 200 4.98 -7.40 -13.70
N GLU A 201 5.02 -8.34 -12.76
CA GLU A 201 5.97 -8.35 -11.65
C GLU A 201 7.41 -8.46 -12.16
N TYR A 202 7.68 -9.40 -13.07
CA TYR A 202 8.99 -9.61 -13.69
C TYR A 202 9.49 -8.36 -14.43
N TYR A 203 8.62 -7.74 -15.24
CA TYR A 203 8.98 -6.53 -15.97
C TYR A 203 9.32 -5.38 -15.02
N TRP A 204 8.50 -5.18 -13.99
CA TRP A 204 8.72 -4.13 -13.00
C TRP A 204 10.02 -4.34 -12.22
N ASP A 205 10.27 -5.57 -11.75
CA ASP A 205 11.50 -5.92 -11.04
C ASP A 205 12.75 -5.68 -11.90
N ASN A 206 12.70 -6.01 -13.19
CA ASN A 206 13.78 -5.72 -14.12
C ASN A 206 13.97 -4.22 -14.35
N PHE A 207 12.88 -3.45 -14.40
CA PHE A 207 12.97 -2.00 -14.44
C PHE A 207 13.67 -1.44 -13.18
N LEU A 208 13.30 -1.89 -11.99
CA LEU A 208 13.94 -1.49 -10.73
C LEU A 208 15.43 -1.83 -10.72
N LYS A 209 15.81 -3.05 -11.14
CA LYS A 209 17.22 -3.47 -11.30
C LYS A 209 17.97 -2.54 -12.27
N SER A 210 17.34 -2.18 -13.40
CA SER A 210 17.95 -1.29 -14.40
C SER A 210 18.23 0.13 -13.87
N LYS A 211 17.51 0.57 -12.84
CA LYS A 211 17.72 1.87 -12.19
C LYS A 211 18.85 1.88 -11.15
N LYS A 212 19.59 0.77 -10.97
CA LYS A 212 20.61 0.58 -9.92
C LYS A 212 20.08 0.91 -8.51
N ILE A 213 18.78 0.74 -8.28
CA ILE A 213 18.22 0.89 -6.94
C ILE A 213 18.54 -0.41 -6.21
N ILE A 214 19.61 -0.36 -5.43
CA ILE A 214 19.92 -1.36 -4.42
C ILE A 214 18.73 -1.35 -3.45
N LYS A 215 18.03 -2.49 -3.31
CA LYS A 215 17.01 -2.66 -2.26
C LYS A 215 17.68 -2.34 -0.92
N LEU A 216 17.28 -1.25 -0.27
CA LEU A 216 17.66 -0.89 1.10
C LEU A 216 17.00 -1.82 2.11
#